data_AF-A0A831UPZ6-F1
#
_entry.id   AF-A0A831UPZ6-F1
#
_cell.length_a   1.000
_cell.length_b   1.000
_cell.length_c   1.000
_cell.angle_alpha   90.00
_cell.angle_beta   90.00
_cell.angle_gamma   90.00
#
_symmetry.space_group_name_H-M   'P 1'
#
loop_
_entity.id
_entity.type
_entity.pdbx_description
1 polymer ?
#
loop_
_entity_poly.entity_id
_entity_poly.type
_entity_poly.pdbx_seq_one_letter_code
_entity_poly.pdbx_strand_id
1 'polypeptide(L)'
;MEPREGRSVYGDWRTAAMGEGGLQRSEFEWLTRPMTPYEMIDDGVALYREHFPLLAKLSFLIYLIPTLVTVLFLVPIAVAEWRSPASSPVAAFLECGSWCFLLPYLMIAPPLQAMATSWAAYRFLQGEPVNSLREVWDAVRPRLGQLIANQLLAFVVLGLIYVVIGVMAGIGAVAGAMAIGSLGLGGTASLIMLMLFYLLGTIVLLLLTALATVWVIILPQIILFEPETDALTAFSRAFTLVGKNFRHAFVSCLLFWAFQGVVYLSAYMFLGLVVLTVAGLLYAYGVDLQALYMRWANTFGNLVDMVSYVVFALVYPAMYLISFFFYFDLRYRAEGLDIAQVLARSGKG
;
A
#
# COMPACT_ATOMS: atom_id res chain seq x y z
N MET A 1 38.64 -23.43 -27.10
CA MET A 1 37.26 -23.81 -26.71
C MET A 1 36.89 -22.90 -25.56
N GLU A 2 36.33 -21.74 -25.87
CA GLU A 2 35.86 -20.77 -24.88
C GLU A 2 34.38 -21.04 -24.61
N PRO A 3 33.93 -20.98 -23.35
CA PRO A 3 32.51 -21.08 -23.05
C PRO A 3 31.83 -19.76 -23.41
N ARG A 4 30.83 -19.84 -24.29
CA ARG A 4 29.85 -18.77 -24.51
C ARG A 4 28.98 -18.66 -23.25
N GLU A 5 29.21 -17.64 -22.44
CA GLU A 5 28.26 -17.23 -21.41
C GLU A 5 27.01 -16.67 -22.06
N GLY A 6 25.91 -17.41 -21.87
CA GLY A 6 24.58 -17.06 -22.32
C GLY A 6 24.06 -15.85 -21.56
N ARG A 7 23.96 -14.74 -22.28
CA ARG A 7 23.18 -13.54 -21.96
C ARG A 7 21.83 -13.88 -21.31
N SER A 8 21.51 -13.21 -20.21
CA SER A 8 20.16 -12.71 -19.98
C SER A 8 20.19 -11.18 -19.96
N VAL A 9 20.14 -10.58 -21.15
CA VAL A 9 19.80 -9.16 -21.28
C VAL A 9 18.29 -9.08 -21.11
N TYR A 10 17.84 -8.89 -19.88
CA TYR A 10 16.45 -8.57 -19.60
C TYR A 10 16.23 -7.09 -19.95
N GLY A 11 15.36 -6.80 -20.93
CA GLY A 11 14.85 -5.46 -21.22
C GLY A 11 13.69 -5.12 -20.26
N ASP A 12 13.45 -3.86 -19.89
CA ASP A 12 13.79 -2.59 -20.56
C ASP A 12 14.05 -1.46 -19.53
N TRP A 13 15.33 -1.09 -19.37
CA TRP A 13 15.83 0.11 -18.66
C TRP A 13 15.80 1.40 -19.52
N ARG A 14 15.09 1.31 -20.66
CA ARG A 14 14.58 2.35 -21.58
C ARG A 14 15.56 3.23 -22.35
N THR A 15 16.80 2.82 -22.50
CA THR A 15 17.45 2.73 -23.84
C THR A 15 18.86 2.18 -23.64
N ALA A 16 19.03 0.89 -23.92
CA ALA A 16 20.32 0.35 -24.33
C ALA A 16 20.76 0.89 -25.70
N ALA A 17 20.83 2.22 -25.83
CA ALA A 17 21.49 2.89 -26.93
C ALA A 17 22.88 3.28 -26.46
N MET A 18 23.86 2.43 -26.77
CA MET A 18 25.25 2.86 -26.84
C MET A 18 25.30 4.18 -27.63
N GLY A 19 25.69 5.27 -26.99
CA GLY A 19 26.07 6.47 -27.73
C GLY A 19 27.27 6.15 -28.61
N GLU A 20 27.22 6.52 -29.89
CA GLU A 20 28.41 6.59 -30.74
C GLU A 20 29.44 7.50 -30.04
N GLY A 21 30.44 6.90 -29.38
CA GLY A 21 31.46 7.66 -28.62
C GLY A 21 31.98 7.01 -27.35
N GLY A 22 31.45 5.87 -26.89
CA GLY A 22 32.09 5.09 -25.82
C GLY A 22 32.04 5.71 -24.41
N LEU A 23 31.23 6.73 -24.19
CA LEU A 23 30.92 7.22 -22.85
C LEU A 23 29.70 6.46 -22.33
N GLN A 24 29.89 5.61 -21.32
CA GLN A 24 28.80 5.05 -20.51
C GLN A 24 28.00 6.22 -19.93
N ARG A 25 26.82 6.49 -20.48
CA ARG A 25 25.82 7.31 -19.78
C ARG A 25 25.45 6.57 -18.51
N SER A 26 25.54 7.26 -17.38
CA SER A 26 25.11 6.78 -16.07
C SER A 26 23.74 6.12 -16.21
N GLU A 27 23.59 4.86 -15.78
CA GLU A 27 22.31 4.12 -15.75
C GLU A 27 21.22 4.84 -14.93
N PHE A 28 21.58 5.96 -14.28
CA PHE A 28 20.74 6.85 -13.50
C PHE A 28 20.40 8.18 -14.19
N GLU A 29 20.64 8.36 -15.49
CA GLU A 29 20.38 9.65 -16.20
C GLU A 29 18.93 10.15 -15.98
N TRP A 30 17.97 9.26 -15.78
CA TRP A 30 16.55 9.57 -15.54
C TRP A 30 16.22 9.99 -14.10
N LEU A 31 17.07 9.64 -13.13
CA LEU A 31 17.03 10.09 -11.73
C LEU A 31 17.71 11.47 -11.55
N THR A 32 18.21 12.05 -12.64
CA THR A 32 18.80 13.41 -12.66
C THR A 32 17.82 14.48 -13.14
N ARG A 33 16.53 14.16 -13.24
CA ARG A 33 15.46 15.09 -13.65
C ARG A 33 14.20 14.93 -12.78
N PRO A 34 13.34 15.95 -12.71
CA PRO A 34 12.05 15.83 -12.05
C PRO A 34 11.15 14.85 -12.81
N MET A 35 10.52 13.93 -12.08
CA MET A 35 9.62 12.92 -12.63
C MET A 35 8.16 13.36 -12.52
N THR A 36 7.35 12.96 -13.48
CA THR A 36 5.89 13.07 -13.39
C THR A 36 5.34 11.90 -12.58
N PRO A 37 4.13 12.04 -11.97
CA PRO A 37 3.53 10.94 -11.22
C PRO A 37 3.29 9.69 -12.08
N TYR A 38 3.02 9.89 -13.37
CA TYR A 38 2.85 8.80 -14.34
C TYR A 38 4.14 8.04 -14.59
N GLU A 39 5.27 8.74 -14.76
CA GLU A 39 6.59 8.10 -14.87
C GLU A 39 6.92 7.31 -13.60
N MET A 40 6.65 7.84 -12.41
CA MET A 40 6.85 7.10 -11.15
C MET A 40 6.02 5.80 -11.07
N ILE A 41 4.78 5.83 -11.57
CA ILE A 41 3.91 4.64 -11.64
C ILE A 41 4.47 3.63 -12.62
N ASP A 42 4.79 4.07 -13.84
CA ASP A 42 5.28 3.22 -14.91
C ASP A 42 6.63 2.57 -14.55
N ASP A 43 7.57 3.35 -14.02
CA ASP A 43 8.89 2.87 -13.58
C ASP A 43 8.75 1.95 -12.35
N GLY A 44 7.83 2.27 -11.43
CA GLY A 44 7.49 1.40 -10.30
C GLY A 44 6.98 0.03 -10.74
N VAL A 45 6.10 0.00 -11.73
CA VAL A 45 5.55 -1.24 -12.28
C VAL A 45 6.58 -1.99 -13.12
N ALA A 46 7.41 -1.29 -13.90
CA ALA A 46 8.48 -1.88 -14.70
C ALA A 46 9.51 -2.57 -13.81
N LEU A 47 10.03 -1.87 -12.79
CA LEU A 47 10.99 -2.44 -11.85
C LEU A 47 10.38 -3.60 -11.04
N TYR A 48 9.09 -3.51 -10.69
CA TYR A 48 8.38 -4.62 -10.07
C TYR A 48 8.32 -5.85 -10.99
N ARG A 49 8.00 -5.65 -12.26
CA ARG A 49 7.87 -6.73 -13.25
C ARG A 49 9.20 -7.44 -13.48
N GLU A 50 10.29 -6.68 -13.57
CA GLU A 50 11.63 -7.22 -13.81
C GLU A 50 12.14 -8.05 -12.62
N HIS A 51 11.87 -7.59 -11.39
CA HIS A 51 12.30 -8.25 -10.16
C HIS A 51 11.17 -8.94 -9.39
N PHE A 52 10.09 -9.31 -10.11
CA PHE A 52 8.86 -9.85 -9.54
C PHE A 52 9.09 -10.99 -8.54
N PRO A 53 9.88 -12.05 -8.85
CA PRO A 53 9.99 -13.20 -7.95
C PRO A 53 10.57 -12.82 -6.58
N LEU A 54 11.55 -11.92 -6.54
CA LEU A 54 12.20 -11.51 -5.30
C LEU A 54 11.28 -10.61 -4.47
N LEU A 55 10.70 -9.59 -5.11
CA LEU A 55 9.83 -8.62 -4.45
C LEU A 55 8.52 -9.26 -3.96
N ALA A 56 7.93 -10.15 -4.76
CA ALA A 56 6.76 -10.93 -4.35
C ALA A 56 7.09 -11.89 -3.21
N LYS A 57 8.24 -12.58 -3.25
CA LYS A 57 8.67 -13.47 -2.15
C LYS A 57 8.91 -12.70 -0.86
N LEU A 58 9.55 -11.55 -0.94
CA LEU A 58 9.78 -10.68 0.21
C LEU A 58 8.46 -10.24 0.83
N SER A 59 7.51 -9.82 -0.02
CA SER A 59 6.21 -9.42 0.47
C SER A 59 5.40 -10.57 1.04
N PHE A 60 5.45 -11.74 0.40
CA PHE A 60 4.82 -12.94 0.92
C PHE A 60 5.36 -13.32 2.31
N LEU A 61 6.67 -13.17 2.56
CA LEU A 61 7.24 -13.46 3.87
C LEU A 61 6.78 -12.49 4.96
N ILE A 62 6.61 -11.22 4.61
CA ILE A 62 6.03 -10.22 5.52
C ILE A 62 4.56 -10.60 5.78
N TYR A 63 3.75 -10.77 4.74
CA TYR A 63 2.33 -11.13 4.91
C TYR A 63 2.06 -12.61 5.28
N LEU A 64 3.10 -13.43 5.45
CA LEU A 64 2.97 -14.82 5.88
C LEU A 64 2.44 -14.91 7.31
N ILE A 65 2.96 -14.08 8.22
CA ILE A 65 2.54 -14.08 9.63
C ILE A 65 1.03 -13.83 9.76
N PRO A 66 0.44 -12.78 9.16
CA PRO A 66 -0.99 -12.55 9.27
C PRO A 66 -1.77 -13.67 8.59
N THR A 67 -1.31 -14.16 7.44
CA THR A 67 -1.94 -15.31 6.76
C THR A 67 -1.97 -16.56 7.65
N LEU A 68 -0.86 -16.89 8.32
CA LEU A 68 -0.78 -18.05 9.22
C LEU A 68 -1.71 -17.89 10.42
N VAL A 69 -1.76 -16.70 11.03
CA VAL A 69 -2.68 -16.42 12.14
C VAL A 69 -4.12 -16.59 11.67
N THR A 70 -4.51 -16.01 10.53
CA THR A 70 -5.87 -16.16 9.99
C THR A 70 -6.21 -17.64 9.72
N VAL A 71 -5.30 -18.42 9.12
CA VAL A 71 -5.50 -19.87 8.87
C VAL A 71 -5.61 -20.66 10.17
N LEU A 72 -4.79 -20.35 11.18
CA LEU A 72 -4.82 -21.03 12.48
C LEU A 72 -6.16 -20.83 13.20
N PHE A 73 -6.76 -19.63 13.09
CA PHE A 73 -8.06 -19.32 13.69
C PHE A 73 -9.25 -19.74 12.80
N LEU A 74 -9.06 -19.90 11.49
CA LEU A 74 -10.10 -20.29 10.54
C LEU A 74 -10.75 -21.62 10.91
N VAL A 75 -9.95 -22.66 11.20
CA VAL A 75 -10.48 -24.00 11.51
C VAL A 75 -11.28 -24.03 12.82
N PRO A 76 -10.78 -23.48 13.95
CA PRO A 76 -11.56 -23.35 15.18
C PRO A 76 -12.87 -22.56 15.01
N ILE A 77 -12.85 -21.44 14.27
CA ILE A 77 -14.04 -20.62 13.99
C ILE A 77 -15.05 -21.45 13.20
N ALA A 78 -14.61 -22.09 12.13
CA ALA A 78 -15.44 -22.94 11.29
C ALA A 78 -16.08 -24.09 12.09
N VAL A 79 -15.32 -24.75 12.97
CA VAL A 79 -15.84 -25.82 13.84
C VAL A 79 -16.85 -25.30 14.87
N ALA A 80 -16.62 -24.10 15.42
CA ALA A 80 -17.54 -23.47 16.37
C ALA A 80 -18.87 -23.08 15.70
N GLU A 81 -18.83 -22.54 14.48
CA GLU A 81 -20.00 -22.21 13.66
C GLU A 81 -20.73 -23.45 13.13
N TRP A 82 -19.99 -24.55 12.88
CA TRP A 82 -20.61 -25.82 12.52
C TRP A 82 -21.49 -26.38 13.65
N ARG A 83 -20.99 -26.31 14.88
CA ARG A 83 -21.58 -26.95 16.07
C ARG A 83 -22.70 -26.14 16.72
N SER A 84 -22.78 -24.84 16.49
CA SER A 84 -23.76 -23.96 17.12
C SER A 84 -24.64 -23.29 16.06
N PRO A 85 -25.96 -23.16 16.26
CA PRO A 85 -26.79 -22.33 15.38
C PRO A 85 -26.36 -20.86 15.45
N ALA A 86 -26.79 -20.08 14.44
CA ALA A 86 -26.34 -18.74 14.08
C ALA A 86 -25.87 -17.84 15.26
N SER A 87 -24.74 -17.15 15.04
CA SER A 87 -24.01 -16.31 16.01
C SER A 87 -23.41 -17.07 17.21
N SER A 88 -22.37 -17.88 16.95
CA SER A 88 -21.62 -18.54 18.01
C SER A 88 -20.78 -17.53 18.80
N PRO A 89 -21.01 -17.33 20.11
CA PRO A 89 -20.18 -16.43 20.92
C PRO A 89 -18.72 -16.89 20.98
N VAL A 90 -18.47 -18.20 20.82
CA VAL A 90 -17.13 -18.77 20.72
C VAL A 90 -16.46 -18.36 19.41
N ALA A 91 -17.18 -18.41 18.28
CA ALA A 91 -16.65 -17.96 16.99
C ALA A 91 -16.31 -16.47 17.02
N ALA A 92 -17.20 -15.63 17.59
CA ALA A 92 -16.96 -14.20 17.75
C ALA A 92 -15.75 -13.92 18.66
N PHE A 93 -15.61 -14.65 19.77
CA PHE A 93 -14.44 -14.52 20.64
C PHE A 93 -13.14 -14.90 19.94
N LEU A 94 -13.14 -15.99 19.16
CA LEU A 94 -11.98 -16.43 18.37
C LEU A 94 -11.62 -15.42 17.28
N GLU A 95 -12.60 -14.82 16.62
CA GLU A 95 -12.39 -13.77 15.64
C GLU A 95 -11.83 -12.51 16.30
N CYS A 96 -12.41 -12.01 17.39
CA CYS A 96 -11.83 -10.89 18.13
C CYS A 96 -10.39 -11.21 18.60
N GLY A 97 -10.16 -12.45 19.04
CA GLY A 97 -8.83 -12.94 19.40
C GLY A 97 -7.84 -12.85 18.24
N SER A 98 -8.21 -13.30 17.04
CA SER A 98 -7.34 -13.23 15.86
C SER A 98 -6.98 -11.78 15.52
N TRP A 99 -7.95 -10.86 15.58
CA TRP A 99 -7.71 -9.43 15.38
C TRP A 99 -6.74 -8.85 16.43
N CYS A 100 -6.83 -9.23 17.70
CA CYS A 100 -5.87 -8.80 18.72
C CYS A 100 -4.43 -9.25 18.43
N PHE A 101 -4.23 -10.45 17.85
CA PHE A 101 -2.92 -10.93 17.42
C PHE A 101 -2.42 -10.25 16.14
N LEU A 102 -3.34 -9.97 15.20
CA LEU A 102 -3.02 -9.40 13.89
C LEU A 102 -2.72 -7.91 13.98
N LEU A 103 -3.44 -7.15 14.81
CA LEU A 103 -3.41 -5.69 14.80
C LEU A 103 -2.00 -5.10 15.06
N PRO A 104 -1.21 -5.57 16.04
CA PRO A 104 0.17 -5.11 16.22
C PRO A 104 1.04 -5.39 14.98
N TYR A 105 0.82 -6.54 14.32
CA TYR A 105 1.55 -6.92 13.12
C TYR A 105 1.18 -6.04 11.93
N LEU A 106 -0.12 -5.83 11.70
CA LEU A 106 -0.64 -5.01 10.61
C LEU A 106 -0.22 -3.54 10.72
N MET A 107 0.11 -3.06 11.91
CA MET A 107 0.69 -1.73 12.10
C MET A 107 2.16 -1.64 11.64
N ILE A 108 2.90 -2.75 11.67
CA ILE A 108 4.34 -2.79 11.37
C ILE A 108 4.63 -3.33 9.97
N ALA A 109 3.77 -4.21 9.44
CA ALA A 109 3.98 -4.83 8.13
C ALA A 109 4.06 -3.82 6.97
N PRO A 110 3.18 -2.80 6.88
CA PRO A 110 3.26 -1.79 5.82
C PRO A 110 4.59 -1.00 5.80
N PRO A 111 5.06 -0.38 6.89
CA PRO A 111 6.34 0.33 6.86
C PRO A 111 7.54 -0.62 6.68
N LEU A 112 7.47 -1.85 7.23
CA LEU A 112 8.50 -2.86 7.01
C LEU A 112 8.61 -3.24 5.53
N GLN A 113 7.47 -3.46 4.87
CA GLN A 113 7.39 -3.70 3.44
C GLN A 113 7.96 -2.51 2.65
N ALA A 114 7.60 -1.29 3.04
CA ALA A 114 8.09 -0.07 2.40
C ALA A 114 9.62 0.01 2.43
N MET A 115 10.22 -0.19 3.61
CA MET A 115 11.68 -0.17 3.76
C MET A 115 12.36 -1.30 2.98
N ALA A 116 11.88 -2.52 3.12
CA ALA A 116 12.48 -3.68 2.47
C ALA A 116 12.42 -3.59 0.94
N THR A 117 11.28 -3.11 0.40
CA THR A 117 11.10 -2.87 -1.04
C THR A 117 12.00 -1.72 -1.51
N SER A 118 12.07 -0.63 -0.74
CA SER A 118 12.91 0.53 -1.07
C SER A 118 14.41 0.19 -1.06
N TRP A 119 14.86 -0.61 -0.09
CA TRP A 119 16.24 -1.07 -0.02
C TRP A 119 16.61 -1.98 -1.20
N ALA A 120 15.73 -2.93 -1.53
CA ALA A 120 15.93 -3.81 -2.67
C ALA A 120 15.98 -3.00 -3.98
N ALA A 121 15.05 -2.06 -4.16
CA ALA A 121 15.02 -1.16 -5.31
C ALA A 121 16.32 -0.37 -5.46
N TYR A 122 16.83 0.18 -4.36
CA TYR A 122 18.10 0.90 -4.34
C TYR A 122 19.27 0.05 -4.86
N ARG A 123 19.35 -1.21 -4.43
CA ARG A 123 20.40 -2.16 -4.87
C ARG A 123 20.24 -2.57 -6.34
N PHE A 124 19.01 -2.82 -6.79
CA PHE A 124 18.73 -3.13 -8.20
C PHE A 124 19.18 -1.99 -9.12
N LEU A 125 18.90 -0.76 -8.71
CA LEU A 125 19.33 0.42 -9.45
C LEU A 125 20.85 0.58 -9.47
N GLN A 126 21.57 0.09 -8.45
CA GLN A 126 23.04 0.05 -8.42
C GLN A 126 23.66 -1.08 -9.26
N GLY A 127 22.84 -1.89 -9.93
CA GLY A 127 23.30 -3.09 -10.63
C GLY A 127 23.83 -4.17 -9.67
N GLU A 128 23.57 -4.04 -8.36
CA GLU A 128 24.04 -4.97 -7.36
C GLU A 128 22.99 -6.07 -7.13
N PRO A 129 23.39 -7.36 -7.19
CA PRO A 129 22.45 -8.43 -6.95
C PRO A 129 22.02 -8.45 -5.49
N VAL A 130 20.72 -8.67 -5.27
CA VAL A 130 20.17 -9.02 -3.95
C VAL A 130 20.14 -10.54 -3.87
N ASN A 131 21.13 -11.14 -3.21
CA ASN A 131 21.33 -12.58 -3.24
C ASN A 131 20.46 -13.31 -2.22
N SER A 132 20.11 -12.66 -1.12
CA SER A 132 19.35 -13.28 -0.05
C SER A 132 18.39 -12.33 0.67
N LEU A 133 17.29 -12.90 1.18
CA LEU A 133 16.35 -12.18 2.05
C LEU A 133 16.97 -11.80 3.39
N ARG A 134 18.02 -12.53 3.79
CA ARG A 134 18.78 -12.25 5.00
C ARG A 134 19.54 -10.92 4.88
N GLU A 135 20.09 -10.62 3.71
CA GLU A 135 20.70 -9.31 3.44
C GLU A 135 19.70 -8.17 3.61
N VAL A 136 18.47 -8.33 3.07
CA VAL A 136 17.41 -7.32 3.24
C VAL A 136 17.06 -7.15 4.73
N TRP A 137 16.94 -8.25 5.46
CA TRP A 137 16.63 -8.21 6.89
C TRP A 137 17.74 -7.57 7.71
N ASP A 138 19.00 -7.94 7.48
CA ASP A 138 20.15 -7.42 8.20
C ASP A 138 20.36 -5.92 7.93
N ALA A 139 19.97 -5.42 6.75
CA ALA A 139 19.95 -4.00 6.44
C ALA A 139 18.80 -3.22 7.10
N VAL A 140 17.60 -3.80 7.20
CA VAL A 140 16.41 -3.12 7.75
C VAL A 140 16.36 -3.21 9.28
N ARG A 141 16.81 -4.32 9.87
CA ARG A 141 16.75 -4.61 11.32
C ARG A 141 17.31 -3.50 12.22
N PRO A 142 18.45 -2.85 11.93
CA PRO A 142 19.01 -1.81 12.80
C PRO A 142 18.10 -0.60 12.97
N ARG A 143 17.27 -0.30 11.95
CA ARG A 143 16.37 0.86 11.91
C ARG A 143 14.94 0.53 12.31
N LEU A 144 14.64 -0.72 12.57
CA LEU A 144 13.29 -1.22 12.83
C LEU A 144 12.65 -0.55 14.05
N GLY A 145 13.44 -0.25 15.10
CA GLY A 145 12.95 0.48 16.27
C GLY A 145 12.53 1.92 15.96
N GLN A 146 13.33 2.66 15.18
CA GLN A 146 13.01 4.01 14.72
C GLN A 146 11.78 4.01 13.80
N LEU A 147 11.67 3.00 12.93
CA LEU A 147 10.53 2.81 12.05
C LEU A 147 9.24 2.59 12.83
N ILE A 148 9.24 1.69 13.81
CA ILE A 148 8.07 1.42 14.65
C ILE A 148 7.66 2.69 15.40
N ALA A 149 8.63 3.37 16.03
CA ALA A 149 8.35 4.60 16.78
C ALA A 149 7.76 5.69 15.87
N ASN A 150 8.32 5.88 14.68
CA ASN A 150 7.80 6.83 13.70
C ASN A 150 6.40 6.45 13.22
N GLN A 151 6.17 5.18 12.91
CA GLN A 151 4.87 4.70 12.44
C GLN A 151 3.78 4.84 13.52
N LEU A 152 4.10 4.53 14.78
CA LEU A 152 3.17 4.75 15.90
C LEU A 152 2.82 6.24 16.04
N LEU A 153 3.82 7.12 15.94
CA LEU A 153 3.58 8.56 15.96
C LEU A 153 2.72 9.01 14.77
N ALA A 154 3.00 8.49 13.57
CA ALA A 154 2.21 8.73 12.37
C ALA A 154 0.75 8.30 12.55
N PHE A 155 0.51 7.12 13.13
CA PHE A 155 -0.84 6.65 13.42
C PHE A 155 -1.56 7.52 14.44
N VAL A 156 -0.87 7.99 15.48
CA VAL A 156 -1.47 8.92 16.45
C VAL A 156 -1.85 10.23 15.77
N VAL A 157 -0.95 10.81 14.99
CA VAL A 157 -1.19 12.09 14.31
C VAL A 157 -2.29 11.97 13.25
N LEU A 158 -2.18 11.00 12.34
CA LEU A 158 -3.20 10.76 11.31
C LEU A 158 -4.54 10.33 11.92
N GLY A 159 -4.51 9.52 12.98
CA GLY A 159 -5.71 9.10 13.71
C GLY A 159 -6.47 10.29 14.28
N LEU A 160 -5.77 11.22 14.95
CA LEU A 160 -6.38 12.46 15.44
C LEU A 160 -6.97 13.31 14.30
N ILE A 161 -6.23 13.47 13.21
CA ILE A 161 -6.69 14.22 12.04
C ILE A 161 -7.93 13.57 11.42
N TYR A 162 -7.94 12.24 11.27
CA TYR A 162 -9.07 11.48 10.72
C TYR A 162 -10.28 11.48 11.63
N VAL A 163 -10.11 11.47 12.96
CA VAL A 163 -11.23 11.64 13.90
C VAL A 163 -11.87 13.00 13.70
N VAL A 164 -11.09 14.08 13.62
CA VAL A 164 -11.63 15.43 13.38
C VAL A 164 -12.35 15.52 12.04
N ILE A 165 -11.71 15.04 10.97
CA ILE A 165 -12.32 15.01 9.62
C ILE A 165 -13.61 14.18 9.65
N GLY A 166 -13.60 13.01 10.29
CA GLY A 166 -14.74 12.10 10.39
C GLY A 166 -15.92 12.70 11.17
N VAL A 167 -15.65 13.39 12.28
CA VAL A 167 -16.68 14.10 13.05
C VAL A 167 -17.29 15.22 12.21
N MET A 168 -16.47 16.03 11.54
CA MET A 168 -16.96 17.10 10.65
C MET A 168 -17.78 16.55 9.49
N ALA A 169 -17.32 15.47 8.86
CA ALA A 169 -18.04 14.79 7.80
C ALA A 169 -19.37 14.20 8.29
N GLY A 170 -19.40 13.60 9.48
CA GLY A 170 -20.62 13.06 10.09
C GLY A 170 -21.67 14.14 10.38
N ILE A 171 -21.25 15.28 10.94
CA ILE A 171 -22.12 16.44 11.15
C ILE A 171 -22.66 16.94 9.80
N GLY A 172 -21.79 17.10 8.80
CA GLY A 172 -22.18 17.53 7.46
C GLY A 172 -23.15 16.56 6.78
N ALA A 173 -22.95 15.25 6.93
CA ALA A 173 -23.81 14.22 6.36
C ALA A 173 -25.23 14.29 6.93
N VAL A 174 -25.36 14.43 8.25
CA VAL A 174 -26.67 14.56 8.92
C VAL A 174 -27.35 15.88 8.54
N ALA A 175 -26.63 17.00 8.67
CA ALA A 175 -27.17 18.32 8.37
C ALA A 175 -27.61 18.45 6.90
N GLY A 176 -26.81 17.93 5.95
CA GLY A 176 -27.12 17.93 4.54
C GLY A 176 -28.34 17.07 4.19
N ALA A 177 -28.44 15.87 4.77
CA ALA A 177 -29.62 15.01 4.58
C ALA A 177 -30.90 15.67 5.11
N MET A 178 -30.84 16.30 6.29
CA MET A 178 -31.97 17.05 6.87
C MET A 178 -32.35 18.25 6.00
N ALA A 179 -31.36 19.01 5.52
CA ALA A 179 -31.59 20.14 4.64
C ALA A 179 -32.28 19.72 3.35
N ILE A 180 -31.80 18.65 2.68
CA ILE A 180 -32.43 18.12 1.46
C ILE A 180 -33.85 17.63 1.73
N GLY A 181 -34.08 16.93 2.85
CA GLY A 181 -35.40 16.49 3.27
C GLY A 181 -36.39 17.65 3.51
N SER A 182 -35.88 18.82 3.92
CA SER A 182 -36.69 20.03 4.14
C SER A 182 -37.10 20.77 2.87
N LEU A 183 -36.51 20.45 1.71
CA LEU A 183 -36.79 21.14 0.44
C LEU A 183 -38.14 20.80 -0.17
N GLY A 184 -38.89 19.84 0.40
CA GLY A 184 -40.21 19.44 -0.09
C GLY A 184 -40.17 18.83 -1.50
N LEU A 185 -39.01 18.34 -1.93
CA LEU A 185 -38.82 17.66 -3.22
C LEU A 185 -39.55 16.31 -3.22
N GLY A 186 -40.09 15.90 -4.36
CA GLY A 186 -40.65 14.55 -4.53
C GLY A 186 -39.61 13.46 -4.27
N GLY A 187 -40.05 12.25 -3.89
CA GLY A 187 -39.16 11.18 -3.40
C GLY A 187 -37.96 10.86 -4.31
N THR A 188 -38.17 10.77 -5.62
CA THR A 188 -37.09 10.52 -6.60
C THR A 188 -36.09 11.68 -6.68
N ALA A 189 -36.57 12.93 -6.67
CA ALA A 189 -35.70 14.11 -6.75
C ALA A 189 -34.87 14.28 -5.47
N SER A 190 -35.46 14.03 -4.30
CA SER A 190 -34.75 13.97 -3.02
C SER A 190 -33.66 12.92 -3.01
N LEU A 191 -33.92 11.73 -3.55
CA LEU A 191 -32.94 10.64 -3.62
C LEU A 191 -31.76 11.01 -4.55
N ILE A 192 -32.04 11.57 -5.72
CA ILE A 192 -30.99 12.04 -6.64
C ILE A 192 -30.11 13.11 -5.97
N MET A 193 -30.73 14.11 -5.33
CA MET A 193 -30.01 15.16 -4.60
C MET A 193 -29.14 14.59 -3.47
N LEU A 194 -29.68 13.61 -2.73
CA LEU A 194 -28.95 12.95 -1.65
C LEU A 194 -27.74 12.16 -2.18
N MET A 195 -27.88 11.43 -3.29
CA MET A 195 -26.77 10.72 -3.92
C MET A 195 -25.68 11.67 -4.42
N LEU A 196 -26.06 12.77 -5.06
CA LEU A 196 -25.09 13.80 -5.50
C LEU A 196 -24.39 14.45 -4.32
N PHE A 197 -25.11 14.74 -3.23
CA PHE A 197 -24.54 15.29 -2.01
C PHE A 197 -23.54 14.33 -1.37
N TYR A 198 -23.87 13.04 -1.22
CA TYR A 198 -22.93 12.05 -0.69
C TYR A 198 -21.72 11.82 -1.59
N LEU A 199 -21.90 11.87 -2.92
CA LEU A 199 -20.78 11.80 -3.86
C LEU A 199 -19.84 12.98 -3.66
N LEU A 200 -20.37 14.20 -3.59
CA LEU A 200 -19.58 15.40 -3.32
C LEU A 200 -18.86 15.32 -1.97
N GLY A 201 -19.57 14.90 -0.92
CA GLY A 201 -19.01 14.71 0.41
C GLY A 201 -17.86 13.67 0.42
N THR A 202 -18.02 12.57 -0.31
CA THR A 202 -16.97 11.54 -0.45
C THR A 202 -15.74 12.08 -1.17
N ILE A 203 -15.92 12.89 -2.22
CA ILE A 203 -14.81 13.55 -2.93
C ILE A 203 -14.06 14.49 -1.97
N VAL A 204 -14.77 15.32 -1.22
CA VAL A 204 -14.15 16.23 -0.23
C VAL A 204 -13.39 15.43 0.84
N LEU A 205 -13.98 14.35 1.36
CA LEU A 205 -13.33 13.48 2.33
C LEU A 205 -12.05 12.85 1.78
N LEU A 206 -12.07 12.40 0.53
CA LEU A 206 -10.89 11.86 -0.16
C LEU A 206 -9.79 12.91 -0.29
N LEU A 207 -10.13 14.16 -0.65
CA LEU A 207 -9.15 15.24 -0.73
C LEU A 207 -8.55 15.60 0.63
N LEU A 208 -9.36 15.65 1.68
CA LEU A 208 -8.89 15.93 3.05
C LEU A 208 -7.99 14.81 3.60
N THR A 209 -8.34 13.55 3.33
CA THR A 209 -7.52 12.40 3.75
C THR A 209 -6.19 12.34 2.99
N ALA A 210 -6.20 12.64 1.69
CA ALA A 210 -4.96 12.77 0.90
C ALA A 210 -4.08 13.92 1.42
N LEU A 211 -4.69 15.06 1.77
CA LEU A 211 -4.00 16.22 2.34
C LEU A 211 -3.31 15.87 3.66
N ALA A 212 -3.93 15.02 4.48
CA ALA A 212 -3.32 14.55 5.72
C ALA A 212 -2.20 13.53 5.47
N THR A 213 -2.40 12.59 4.54
CA THR A 213 -1.48 11.45 4.34
C THR A 213 -0.20 11.81 3.60
N VAL A 214 -0.24 12.81 2.71
CA VAL A 214 0.89 13.18 1.84
C VAL A 214 2.17 13.48 2.63
N TRP A 215 2.04 13.98 3.86
CA TRP A 215 3.15 14.33 4.75
C TRP A 215 3.86 13.12 5.37
N VAL A 216 3.21 11.96 5.35
CA VAL A 216 3.63 10.76 6.10
C VAL A 216 4.07 9.64 5.15
N ILE A 217 3.66 9.69 3.89
CA ILE A 217 3.86 8.60 2.90
C ILE A 217 5.34 8.25 2.64
N ILE A 218 6.26 9.21 2.82
CA ILE A 218 7.71 9.05 2.56
C ILE A 218 8.54 8.76 3.82
N LEU A 219 7.92 8.65 5.00
CA LEU A 219 8.65 8.45 6.26
C LEU A 219 9.51 7.18 6.27
N PRO A 220 9.04 6.00 5.76
CA PRO A 220 9.88 4.80 5.70
C PRO A 220 11.15 4.99 4.86
N GLN A 221 11.06 5.72 3.75
CA GLN A 221 12.19 6.00 2.86
C GLN A 221 13.19 6.97 3.50
N ILE A 222 12.70 8.00 4.20
CA ILE A 222 13.56 8.95 4.93
C ILE A 222 14.40 8.21 5.99
N ILE A 223 13.75 7.36 6.81
CA ILE A 223 14.45 6.62 7.89
C ILE A 223 15.48 5.65 7.31
N LEU A 224 15.19 5.05 6.16
CA LEU A 224 16.10 4.11 5.51
C LEU A 224 17.33 4.81 4.91
N PHE A 225 17.14 5.91 4.16
CA PHE A 225 18.21 6.52 3.37
C PHE A 225 18.93 7.68 4.05
N GLU A 226 18.42 8.17 5.19
CA GLU A 226 19.02 9.27 5.95
C GLU A 226 19.48 8.75 7.33
N PRO A 227 20.74 8.28 7.46
CA PRO A 227 21.19 7.54 8.63
C PRO A 227 21.28 8.36 9.92
N GLU A 228 21.32 9.68 9.86
CA GLU A 228 21.35 10.57 11.03
C GLU A 228 19.95 10.99 11.50
N THR A 229 18.89 10.39 10.92
CA THR A 229 17.52 10.82 11.16
C THR A 229 16.81 9.90 12.17
N ASP A 230 16.38 10.49 13.28
CA ASP A 230 15.52 9.88 14.29
C ASP A 230 14.04 9.98 13.92
N ALA A 231 13.17 9.30 14.68
CA ALA A 231 11.73 9.25 14.41
C ALA A 231 11.07 10.63 14.28
N LEU A 232 11.46 11.61 15.11
CA LEU A 232 10.92 12.98 15.09
C LEU A 232 11.54 13.85 13.98
N THR A 233 12.85 13.71 13.74
CA THR A 233 13.51 14.48 12.68
C THR A 233 13.07 14.01 11.29
N ALA A 234 12.64 12.75 11.15
CA ALA A 234 12.03 12.25 9.93
C ALA A 234 10.73 12.99 9.56
N PHE A 235 9.91 13.38 10.54
CA PHE A 235 8.74 14.23 10.27
C PHE A 235 9.14 15.61 9.78
N SER A 236 10.06 16.29 10.49
CA SER A 236 10.56 17.61 10.09
C SER A 236 11.13 17.59 8.66
N ARG A 237 11.84 16.51 8.33
CA ARG A 237 12.36 16.25 7.00
C ARG A 237 11.26 16.06 5.97
N ALA A 238 10.24 15.24 6.27
CA ALA A 238 9.10 15.05 5.38
C ALA A 238 8.35 16.36 5.12
N PHE A 239 8.11 17.17 6.16
CA PHE A 239 7.52 18.50 6.03
C PHE A 239 8.34 19.43 5.13
N THR A 240 9.66 19.37 5.23
CA THR A 240 10.55 20.18 4.39
C THR A 240 10.49 19.77 2.92
N LEU A 241 10.54 18.46 2.64
CA LEU A 241 10.54 17.92 1.28
C LEU A 241 9.17 18.09 0.60
N VAL A 242 8.10 17.72 1.29
CA VAL A 242 6.72 17.83 0.79
C VAL A 242 6.29 19.29 0.72
N GLY A 243 6.62 20.11 1.73
CA GLY A 243 6.16 21.50 1.80
C GLY A 243 6.66 22.36 0.65
N LYS A 244 7.93 22.21 0.25
CA LYS A 244 8.49 22.92 -0.90
C LYS A 244 7.81 22.55 -2.23
N ASN A 245 7.30 21.32 -2.34
CA ASN A 245 6.74 20.76 -3.57
C ASN A 245 5.28 20.32 -3.40
N PHE A 246 4.54 20.99 -2.51
CA PHE A 246 3.26 20.48 -1.99
C PHE A 246 2.24 20.16 -3.10
N ARG A 247 2.10 21.04 -4.10
CA ARG A 247 1.17 20.80 -5.22
C ARG A 247 1.50 19.52 -5.98
N HIS A 248 2.78 19.29 -6.27
CA HIS A 248 3.21 18.06 -6.94
C HIS A 248 2.95 16.86 -6.03
N ALA A 249 3.37 16.95 -4.77
CA ALA A 249 3.20 15.89 -3.78
C ALA A 249 1.74 15.45 -3.61
N PHE A 250 0.83 16.41 -3.50
CA PHE A 250 -0.60 16.16 -3.34
C PHE A 250 -1.21 15.51 -4.58
N VAL A 251 -0.88 15.99 -5.78
CA VAL A 251 -1.36 15.40 -7.04
C VAL A 251 -0.79 14.00 -7.23
N SER A 252 0.49 13.77 -6.93
CA SER A 252 1.11 12.44 -6.96
C SER A 252 0.40 11.49 -6.01
N CYS A 253 0.14 11.90 -4.76
CA CYS A 253 -0.59 11.09 -3.78
C CYS A 253 -1.98 10.68 -4.28
N LEU A 254 -2.74 11.63 -4.85
CA LEU A 254 -4.07 11.34 -5.40
C LEU A 254 -4.01 10.37 -6.59
N LEU A 255 -3.05 10.54 -7.50
CA LEU A 255 -2.87 9.65 -8.65
C LEU A 255 -2.45 8.24 -8.21
N PHE A 256 -1.58 8.14 -7.20
CA PHE A 256 -1.18 6.86 -6.63
C PHE A 256 -2.38 6.16 -6.00
N TRP A 257 -3.21 6.88 -5.26
CA TRP A 257 -4.45 6.35 -4.68
C TRP A 257 -5.48 5.96 -5.73
N ALA A 258 -5.61 6.75 -6.80
CA ALA A 258 -6.50 6.41 -7.91
C ALA A 258 -6.05 5.12 -8.61
N PHE A 259 -4.74 5.01 -8.91
CA PHE A 259 -4.16 3.80 -9.50
C PHE A 259 -4.35 2.59 -8.57
N GLN A 260 -4.02 2.75 -7.28
CA GLN A 260 -4.25 1.75 -6.24
C GLN A 260 -5.71 1.32 -6.15
N GLY A 261 -6.63 2.29 -6.16
CA GLY A 261 -8.06 2.07 -6.14
C GLY A 261 -8.53 1.24 -7.33
N VAL A 262 -8.03 1.52 -8.54
CA VAL A 262 -8.36 0.74 -9.74
C VAL A 262 -7.84 -0.69 -9.63
N VAL A 263 -6.60 -0.90 -9.16
CA VAL A 263 -6.01 -2.24 -9.01
C VAL A 263 -6.79 -3.05 -7.97
N TYR A 264 -7.08 -2.48 -6.80
CA TYR A 264 -7.87 -3.16 -5.78
C TYR A 264 -9.30 -3.41 -6.22
N LEU A 265 -9.96 -2.42 -6.81
CA LEU A 265 -11.32 -2.58 -7.31
C LEU A 265 -11.37 -3.72 -8.34
N SER A 266 -10.38 -3.81 -9.23
CA SER A 266 -10.29 -4.90 -10.19
C SER A 266 -10.14 -6.26 -9.51
N ALA A 267 -9.28 -6.37 -8.50
CA ALA A 267 -9.11 -7.58 -7.71
C ALA A 267 -10.40 -7.97 -6.95
N TYR A 268 -11.07 -7.00 -6.32
CA TYR A 268 -12.34 -7.21 -5.63
C TYR A 268 -13.48 -7.59 -6.58
N MET A 269 -13.55 -6.99 -7.77
CA MET A 269 -14.55 -7.33 -8.79
C MET A 269 -14.33 -8.76 -9.31
N PHE A 270 -13.08 -9.16 -9.53
CA PHE A 270 -12.75 -10.54 -9.88
C PHE A 270 -13.13 -11.52 -8.78
N LEU A 271 -12.77 -11.22 -7.52
CA LEU A 271 -13.17 -12.04 -6.37
C LEU A 271 -14.70 -12.12 -6.23
N GLY A 272 -15.39 -10.99 -6.37
CA GLY A 272 -16.85 -10.92 -6.34
C GLY A 272 -17.48 -11.77 -7.44
N LEU A 273 -16.93 -11.76 -8.65
CA LEU A 273 -17.40 -12.61 -9.75
C LEU A 273 -17.20 -14.10 -9.45
N VAL A 274 -16.06 -14.49 -8.87
CA VAL A 274 -15.82 -15.88 -8.43
C VAL A 274 -16.84 -16.28 -7.35
N VAL A 275 -17.05 -15.44 -6.33
CA VAL A 275 -18.01 -15.69 -5.25
C VAL A 275 -19.43 -15.80 -5.79
N LEU A 276 -19.85 -14.90 -6.68
CA LEU A 276 -21.17 -14.94 -7.31
C LEU A 276 -21.36 -16.18 -8.17
N THR A 277 -20.31 -16.63 -8.87
CA THR A 277 -20.35 -17.86 -9.67
C THR A 277 -20.56 -19.08 -8.77
N VAL A 278 -19.82 -19.19 -7.67
CA VAL A 278 -19.96 -20.28 -6.70
C VAL A 278 -21.34 -20.23 -6.02
N ALA A 279 -21.79 -19.05 -5.60
CA ALA A 279 -23.11 -18.85 -5.01
C ALA A 279 -24.22 -19.23 -5.99
N GLY A 280 -24.12 -18.83 -7.26
CA GLY A 280 -25.05 -19.19 -8.32
C GLY A 280 -25.12 -20.70 -8.57
N LEU A 281 -23.97 -21.40 -8.54
CA LEU A 281 -23.92 -22.85 -8.62
C LEU A 281 -24.62 -23.49 -7.41
N LEU A 282 -24.28 -23.09 -6.19
CA LEU A 282 -24.90 -23.60 -4.96
C LEU A 282 -26.42 -23.39 -4.96
N TYR A 283 -26.87 -22.20 -5.39
CA TYR A 283 -28.28 -21.90 -5.54
C TYR A 283 -28.96 -22.80 -6.58
N ALA A 284 -28.33 -23.06 -7.72
CA ALA A 284 -28.83 -23.98 -8.74
C ALA A 284 -28.96 -25.44 -8.22
N TYR A 285 -28.13 -25.82 -7.25
CA TYR A 285 -28.24 -27.10 -6.52
C TYR A 285 -29.23 -27.07 -5.34
N GLY A 286 -30.00 -25.99 -5.17
CA GLY A 286 -31.04 -25.87 -4.14
C GLY A 286 -30.54 -25.51 -2.74
N VAL A 287 -29.31 -24.98 -2.63
CA VAL A 287 -28.77 -24.52 -1.34
C VAL A 287 -29.38 -23.18 -0.94
N ASP A 288 -29.87 -23.08 0.29
CA ASP A 288 -30.28 -21.81 0.90
C ASP A 288 -29.04 -20.95 1.23
N LEU A 289 -28.74 -20.00 0.35
CA LEU A 289 -27.59 -19.10 0.48
C LEU A 289 -27.70 -18.18 1.71
N GLN A 290 -28.91 -17.77 2.10
CA GLN A 290 -29.10 -16.88 3.24
C GLN A 290 -28.82 -17.63 4.54
N ALA A 291 -29.35 -18.85 4.67
CA ALA A 291 -29.04 -19.70 5.81
C ALA A 291 -27.56 -20.08 5.86
N LEU A 292 -26.93 -20.33 4.70
CA LEU A 292 -25.50 -20.61 4.61
C LEU A 292 -24.67 -19.41 5.08
N TYR A 293 -24.96 -18.21 4.58
CA TYR A 293 -24.26 -17.00 4.98
C TYR A 293 -24.41 -16.71 6.47
N MET A 294 -25.65 -16.72 7.00
CA MET A 294 -25.91 -16.46 8.41
C MET A 294 -25.26 -17.48 9.35
N ARG A 295 -25.03 -18.70 8.87
CA ARG A 295 -24.36 -19.75 9.66
C ARG A 295 -22.85 -19.61 9.68
N TRP A 296 -22.24 -19.11 8.59
CA TRP A 296 -20.79 -19.14 8.37
C TRP A 296 -20.18 -17.75 8.16
N ALA A 297 -20.83 -16.70 8.64
CA ALA A 297 -20.45 -15.31 8.37
C ALA A 297 -19.00 -15.02 8.77
N ASN A 298 -18.55 -15.48 9.96
CA ASN A 298 -17.20 -15.19 10.44
C ASN A 298 -16.14 -16.03 9.70
N THR A 299 -16.50 -17.25 9.30
CA THR A 299 -15.67 -18.07 8.41
C THR A 299 -15.48 -17.39 7.05
N PHE A 300 -16.55 -16.86 6.45
CA PHE A 300 -16.46 -16.11 5.20
C PHE A 300 -15.63 -14.82 5.36
N GLY A 301 -15.80 -14.08 6.46
CA GLY A 301 -14.97 -12.92 6.79
C GLY A 301 -13.47 -13.26 6.80
N ASN A 302 -13.07 -14.30 7.56
CA ASN A 302 -11.68 -14.73 7.62
C ASN A 302 -11.13 -15.22 6.28
N LEU A 303 -11.95 -15.85 5.43
CA LEU A 303 -11.54 -16.24 4.07
C LEU A 303 -11.27 -15.02 3.20
N VAL A 304 -12.09 -13.98 3.28
CA VAL A 304 -11.87 -12.71 2.58
C VAL A 304 -10.58 -12.04 3.06
N ASP A 305 -10.33 -12.02 4.37
CA ASP A 305 -9.08 -11.47 4.92
C ASP A 305 -7.84 -12.22 4.41
N MET A 306 -7.90 -13.56 4.38
CA MET A 306 -6.83 -14.40 3.85
C MET A 306 -6.52 -14.08 2.38
N VAL A 307 -7.57 -13.99 1.54
CA VAL A 307 -7.40 -13.62 0.12
C VAL A 307 -6.85 -12.21 -0.01
N SER A 308 -7.32 -11.27 0.82
CA SER A 308 -6.86 -9.88 0.82
C SER A 308 -5.37 -9.78 1.13
N TYR A 309 -4.85 -10.55 2.10
CA TYR A 309 -3.41 -10.58 2.41
C TYR A 309 -2.57 -11.15 1.26
N VAL A 310 -3.07 -12.14 0.53
CA VAL A 310 -2.40 -12.64 -0.68
C VAL A 310 -2.37 -11.58 -1.77
N VAL A 311 -3.48 -10.87 -1.99
CA VAL A 311 -3.53 -9.76 -2.95
C VAL A 311 -2.58 -8.64 -2.52
N PHE A 312 -2.53 -8.30 -1.23
CA PHE A 312 -1.60 -7.30 -0.70
C PHE A 312 -0.14 -7.70 -0.92
N ALA A 313 0.21 -8.97 -0.70
CA ALA A 313 1.56 -9.47 -0.96
C ALA A 313 2.00 -9.31 -2.44
N LEU A 314 1.04 -9.34 -3.38
CA LEU A 314 1.33 -9.17 -4.80
C LEU A 314 1.32 -7.71 -5.25
N VAL A 315 0.46 -6.88 -4.65
CA VAL A 315 0.23 -5.50 -5.11
C VAL A 315 1.13 -4.49 -4.39
N TYR A 316 1.41 -4.70 -3.10
CA TYR A 316 2.11 -3.73 -2.26
C TYR A 316 3.54 -3.42 -2.71
N PRO A 317 4.34 -4.38 -3.24
CA PRO A 317 5.68 -4.04 -3.72
C PRO A 317 5.67 -2.96 -4.80
N ALA A 318 4.76 -3.05 -5.78
CA ALA A 318 4.62 -2.03 -6.81
C ALA A 318 4.29 -0.65 -6.20
N MET A 319 3.42 -0.60 -5.18
CA MET A 319 3.07 0.65 -4.49
C MET A 319 4.23 1.30 -3.75
N TYR A 320 5.04 0.48 -3.09
CA TYR A 320 6.19 1.00 -2.36
C TYR A 320 7.35 1.40 -3.27
N LEU A 321 7.46 0.80 -4.47
CA LEU A 321 8.37 1.28 -5.51
C LEU A 321 7.97 2.66 -6.03
N ILE A 322 6.67 2.91 -6.21
CA ILE A 322 6.17 4.24 -6.57
C ILE A 322 6.52 5.26 -5.47
N SER A 323 6.34 4.88 -4.21
CA SER A 323 6.70 5.71 -3.05
C SER A 323 8.21 5.96 -2.94
N PHE A 324 9.02 4.98 -3.32
CA PHE A 324 10.47 5.10 -3.44
C PHE A 324 10.86 6.15 -4.48
N PHE A 325 10.32 6.09 -5.69
CA PHE A 325 10.58 7.09 -6.73
C PHE A 325 10.10 8.48 -6.32
N PHE A 326 8.94 8.54 -5.68
CA PHE A 326 8.40 9.80 -5.16
C PHE A 326 9.32 10.46 -4.11
N TYR A 327 9.92 9.68 -3.21
CA TYR A 327 10.90 10.20 -2.26
C TYR A 327 12.12 10.85 -2.97
N PHE A 328 12.66 10.16 -3.97
CA PHE A 328 13.82 10.66 -4.72
C PHE A 328 13.50 11.89 -5.57
N ASP A 329 12.34 11.94 -6.21
CA ASP A 329 11.88 13.13 -6.95
C ASP A 329 11.71 14.35 -6.03
N LEU A 330 11.12 14.17 -4.84
CA LEU A 330 10.97 15.26 -3.89
C LEU A 330 12.32 15.81 -3.44
N ARG A 331 13.32 14.93 -3.23
CA ARG A 331 14.69 15.36 -2.92
C ARG A 331 15.35 16.09 -4.08
N TYR A 332 15.22 15.56 -5.29
CA TYR A 332 15.74 16.23 -6.48
C TYR A 332 15.18 17.65 -6.60
N ARG A 333 13.85 17.82 -6.49
CA ARG A 333 13.19 19.13 -6.59
C ARG A 333 13.54 20.07 -5.44
N ALA A 334 13.72 19.55 -4.23
CA ALA A 334 13.97 20.37 -3.03
C ALA A 334 15.45 20.75 -2.84
N GLU A 335 16.37 19.91 -3.33
CA GLU A 335 17.80 19.97 -3.00
C GLU A 335 18.70 20.08 -4.24
N GLY A 336 18.17 19.83 -5.45
CA GLY A 336 18.96 19.83 -6.69
C GLY A 336 20.07 18.77 -6.71
N LEU A 337 20.01 17.78 -5.80
CA LEU A 337 21.04 16.76 -5.66
C LEU A 337 20.90 15.73 -6.77
N ASP A 338 21.97 15.59 -7.54
CA ASP A 338 22.18 14.49 -8.48
C ASP A 338 22.30 13.19 -7.67
N ILE A 339 21.48 12.20 -8.00
CA ILE A 339 21.41 10.92 -7.29
C ILE A 339 22.77 10.20 -7.28
N ALA A 340 23.65 10.49 -8.25
CA ALA A 340 25.06 10.07 -8.24
C ALA A 340 25.83 10.51 -6.97
N GLN A 341 25.57 11.71 -6.43
CA GLN A 341 26.22 12.20 -5.21
C GLN A 341 25.67 11.53 -3.94
N VAL A 342 24.39 11.15 -3.94
CA VAL A 342 23.76 10.42 -2.82
C VAL A 342 24.20 8.95 -2.84
N LEU A 343 24.25 8.32 -4.02
CA LEU A 343 24.77 6.97 -4.23
C LEU A 343 26.26 6.86 -3.85
N ALA A 344 27.09 7.84 -4.26
CA ALA A 344 28.52 7.86 -3.96
C ALA A 344 28.86 8.14 -2.48
N ARG A 345 27.97 8.79 -1.72
CA ARG A 345 28.14 9.02 -0.27
C ARG A 345 27.68 7.83 0.57
N SER A 346 26.69 7.07 0.10
CA SER A 346 26.16 5.89 0.79
C SER A 346 27.09 4.66 0.69
N GLY A 347 27.84 4.51 -0.40
CA GLY A 347 28.82 3.42 -0.58
C GLY A 347 30.10 3.52 0.27
N LYS A 348 30.17 4.44 1.25
CA LYS A 348 31.30 4.60 2.17
C LYS A 348 30.93 4.34 3.66
N GLY A 349 29.81 3.67 3.92
CA GLY A 349 29.39 3.25 5.25
C GLY A 349 29.66 1.77 5.51
#